data_AF-A0A5Y2S2G0-F1
#
_entry.id   AF-A0A5Y2S2G0-F1
#
_cell.length_a   1.000
_cell.length_b   1.000
_cell.length_c   1.000
_cell.angle_alpha   90.00
_cell.angle_beta   90.00
_cell.angle_gamma   90.00
#
_symmetry.space_group_name_H-M   'P 1'
#
loop_
_entity.id
_entity.type
_entity.pdbx_description
1 polymer ?
#
loop_
_entity_poly.entity_id
_entity_poly.type
_entity_poly.pdbx_seq_one_letter_code
_entity_poly.pdbx_strand_id
1 'polypeptide(L)'
;MDTDCNIIIDPYNQNKLCALVSFPTSEPVKVSYVVRGKTNSTSFTWSASDYTDSPQISIVGLYANYLNHIDITTLSLSGNTDNFTIEISTQGQDYGDTPLNLTINILDQKLADNTLGQGWFVTSEWNGYDINGDLRITGLYPWMYGNLKIIDNSLWSALASETYDPEKHAFAPHLYNFNLMGKVAQTLTAPEGFGFHHDITTDHNGNLYVLGSVLDNWSDTQKLECIIYKYAIASGELLWQRDYSNEFMHATVLDNTDTNDVHFNSLEYIPQTNQLMVNSRSTCTIIGLNIETGDPEWMIDNPEFPTLNANINLSVKNPDNFKYPNGEHAVFITNNDKYADYQGENKFVISMFNNNSCADENGNELVRLIESEPVAYTAAELDSLPTIFAVDLNEKTVQRLDQFTFPGQRSELTSSVFEAGENYCVYFGAEQSFFVFDTDNTTGVSIFAIDTGLGYRGRIFSYDELRSLI
;
A
#
# COMPACT_ATOMS: atom_id res chain seq x y z
N MET A 1 -40.79 -11.81 9.72
CA MET A 1 -41.10 -10.58 8.96
C MET A 1 -40.89 -10.93 7.50
N ASP A 2 -41.88 -10.74 6.62
CA ASP A 2 -41.61 -10.57 5.19
C ASP A 2 -40.92 -9.21 5.10
N THR A 3 -39.59 -9.20 5.17
CA THR A 3 -38.84 -7.94 5.16
C THR A 3 -38.77 -7.45 3.73
N ASP A 4 -39.54 -6.41 3.42
CA ASP A 4 -39.39 -5.57 2.23
C ASP A 4 -38.00 -4.88 2.30
N CYS A 5 -36.94 -5.65 2.05
CA CYS A 5 -35.58 -5.16 1.96
C CYS A 5 -35.37 -4.55 0.56
N ASN A 6 -34.87 -3.33 0.52
CA ASN A 6 -34.32 -2.76 -0.71
C ASN A 6 -32.83 -3.09 -0.79
N ILE A 7 -32.40 -3.70 -1.89
CA ILE A 7 -31.03 -4.17 -2.11
C ILE A 7 -30.51 -3.54 -3.39
N ILE A 8 -29.43 -2.78 -3.30
CA ILE A 8 -28.73 -2.18 -4.43
C ILE A 8 -27.33 -2.77 -4.48
N ILE A 9 -27.07 -3.66 -5.43
CA ILE A 9 -25.73 -4.22 -5.67
C ILE A 9 -24.87 -3.17 -6.38
N ASP A 10 -23.60 -3.09 -6.00
CA ASP A 10 -22.63 -2.13 -6.54
C ASP A 10 -23.19 -0.69 -6.61
N PRO A 11 -23.61 -0.12 -5.46
CA PRO A 11 -24.37 1.12 -5.40
C PRO A 11 -23.63 2.34 -5.98
N TYR A 12 -22.30 2.28 -6.12
CA TYR A 12 -21.48 3.37 -6.64
C TYR A 12 -20.78 3.03 -7.96
N ASN A 13 -21.03 1.85 -8.55
CA ASN A 13 -20.35 1.35 -9.75
C ASN A 13 -18.83 1.34 -9.58
N GLN A 14 -18.38 0.81 -8.45
CA GLN A 14 -16.97 0.69 -8.05
C GLN A 14 -16.78 -0.73 -7.49
N ASN A 15 -17.19 -1.00 -6.24
CA ASN A 15 -17.04 -2.35 -5.69
C ASN A 15 -18.18 -3.29 -6.13
N LYS A 16 -17.89 -4.18 -7.10
CA LYS A 16 -18.84 -5.18 -7.64
C LYS A 16 -19.28 -6.25 -6.63
N LEU A 17 -18.58 -6.34 -5.50
CA LEU A 17 -18.78 -7.33 -4.45
C LEU A 17 -19.29 -6.70 -3.14
N CYS A 18 -20.09 -5.65 -3.29
CA CYS A 18 -20.83 -5.03 -2.20
C CYS A 18 -22.31 -4.77 -2.56
N ALA A 19 -23.11 -4.49 -1.54
CA ALA A 19 -24.49 -4.06 -1.69
C ALA A 19 -24.88 -3.08 -0.58
N LEU A 20 -25.76 -2.13 -0.92
CA LEU A 20 -26.45 -1.28 0.03
C LEU A 20 -27.81 -1.89 0.34
N VAL A 21 -28.06 -2.19 1.62
CA VAL A 21 -29.31 -2.80 2.07
C VAL A 21 -30.04 -1.84 3.00
N SER A 22 -31.32 -1.61 2.75
CA SER A 22 -32.19 -0.88 3.67
C SER A 22 -33.50 -1.63 3.91
N PHE A 23 -34.05 -1.49 5.11
CA PHE A 23 -35.32 -2.11 5.51
C PHE A 23 -36.04 -1.27 6.55
N PRO A 24 -37.38 -1.32 6.61
CA PRO A 24 -38.15 -0.56 7.58
C PRO A 24 -37.96 -1.13 9.00
N THR A 25 -37.98 -0.23 9.99
CA THR A 25 -38.02 -0.60 11.41
C THR A 25 -39.10 0.19 12.12
N SER A 26 -39.74 -0.41 13.13
CA SER A 26 -40.79 0.26 13.92
C SER A 26 -40.23 1.11 15.06
N GLU A 27 -38.98 0.90 15.44
CA GLU A 27 -38.24 1.63 16.46
C GLU A 27 -36.75 1.60 16.11
N PRO A 28 -35.92 2.52 16.65
CA PRO A 28 -34.50 2.52 16.39
C PRO A 28 -33.84 1.18 16.75
N VAL A 29 -33.01 0.67 15.83
CA VAL A 29 -32.26 -0.58 15.99
C VAL A 29 -30.76 -0.37 15.79
N LYS A 30 -29.98 -1.18 16.49
CA LYS A 30 -28.58 -1.44 16.19
C LYS A 30 -28.51 -2.68 15.29
N VAL A 31 -27.68 -2.63 14.26
CA VAL A 31 -27.60 -3.72 13.26
C VAL A 31 -26.24 -4.40 13.32
N SER A 32 -26.24 -5.72 13.20
CA SER A 32 -25.06 -6.50 12.83
C SER A 32 -25.38 -7.43 11.68
N TYR A 33 -24.37 -7.76 10.87
CA TYR A 33 -24.54 -8.74 9.81
C TYR A 33 -23.36 -9.71 9.71
N VAL A 34 -23.63 -10.86 9.09
CA VAL A 34 -22.64 -11.85 8.69
C VAL A 34 -22.84 -12.18 7.21
N VAL A 35 -21.86 -11.86 6.37
CA VAL A 35 -21.77 -12.46 5.03
C VAL A 35 -21.22 -13.87 5.23
N ARG A 36 -22.07 -14.89 5.03
CA ARG A 36 -21.68 -16.28 5.23
C ARG A 36 -20.51 -16.64 4.32
N GLY A 37 -19.43 -17.12 4.93
CA GLY A 37 -18.30 -17.67 4.19
C GLY A 37 -18.69 -18.96 3.48
N LYS A 38 -17.99 -19.29 2.39
CA LYS A 38 -18.04 -20.66 1.82
C LYS A 38 -17.53 -21.72 2.82
N THR A 39 -16.77 -21.27 3.82
CA THR A 39 -16.37 -22.04 5.00
C THR A 39 -16.65 -21.22 6.26
N ASN A 40 -16.72 -21.87 7.42
CA ASN A 40 -17.01 -21.17 8.69
C ASN A 40 -15.96 -20.09 9.01
N SER A 41 -14.69 -20.33 8.70
CA SER A 41 -13.58 -19.41 8.97
C SER A 41 -13.48 -18.23 7.99
N THR A 42 -14.27 -18.21 6.91
CA THR A 42 -14.24 -17.13 5.89
C THR A 42 -15.45 -16.22 5.91
N SER A 43 -16.26 -16.29 6.97
CA SER A 43 -17.39 -15.39 7.17
C SER A 43 -16.91 -13.99 7.52
N PHE A 44 -17.50 -12.98 6.90
CA PHE A 44 -17.21 -11.58 7.21
C PHE A 44 -18.31 -10.99 8.09
N THR A 45 -17.92 -10.36 9.19
CA THR A 45 -18.84 -9.86 10.20
C THR A 45 -18.64 -8.38 10.42
N TRP A 46 -19.75 -7.66 10.63
CA TRP A 46 -19.74 -6.25 10.99
C TRP A 46 -20.90 -5.94 11.94
N SER A 47 -20.73 -4.90 12.76
CA SER A 47 -21.75 -4.42 13.68
C SER A 47 -21.67 -2.90 13.78
N ALA A 48 -22.81 -2.24 13.60
CA ALA A 48 -22.94 -0.81 13.86
C ALA A 48 -22.60 -0.51 15.32
N SER A 49 -22.17 0.71 15.63
CA SER A 49 -22.06 1.22 17.02
C SER A 49 -23.41 1.72 17.53
N ASP A 50 -24.16 2.41 16.67
CA ASP A 50 -25.28 3.27 17.03
C ASP A 50 -26.65 2.70 16.62
N TYR A 51 -27.69 3.22 17.26
CA TYR A 51 -29.07 2.94 16.91
C TYR A 51 -29.55 3.88 15.81
N THR A 52 -30.33 3.36 14.86
CA THR A 52 -30.95 4.15 13.77
C THR A 52 -32.39 3.71 13.53
N ASP A 53 -33.27 4.66 13.23
CA ASP A 53 -34.65 4.39 12.79
C ASP A 53 -34.75 4.04 11.29
N SER A 54 -33.67 4.30 10.55
CA SER A 54 -33.59 4.15 9.10
C SER A 54 -32.32 3.38 8.74
N PRO A 55 -32.26 2.06 9.00
CA PRO A 55 -31.08 1.26 8.68
C PRO A 55 -30.75 1.32 7.20
N GLN A 56 -29.52 1.74 6.91
CA GLN A 56 -28.88 1.63 5.61
C GLN A 56 -27.50 1.03 5.87
N ILE A 57 -27.30 -0.19 5.39
CA ILE A 57 -26.17 -1.03 5.79
C ILE A 57 -25.33 -1.33 4.55
N SER A 58 -24.04 -1.12 4.69
CA SER A 58 -23.03 -1.43 3.70
C SER A 58 -22.60 -2.88 3.85
N ILE A 59 -23.13 -3.76 3.00
CA ILE A 59 -22.71 -5.15 2.96
C ILE A 59 -21.54 -5.26 1.98
N VAL A 60 -20.34 -5.53 2.50
CA VAL A 60 -19.12 -5.72 1.70
C VAL A 60 -18.61 -7.16 1.81
N GLY A 61 -17.75 -7.58 0.88
CA GLY A 61 -17.13 -8.91 0.91
C GLY A 61 -18.03 -10.03 0.37
N LEU A 62 -18.93 -9.71 -0.56
CA LEU A 62 -19.70 -10.73 -1.27
C LEU A 62 -18.76 -11.60 -2.12
N TYR A 63 -19.14 -12.85 -2.37
CA TYR A 63 -18.46 -13.72 -3.31
C TYR A 63 -18.87 -13.40 -4.74
N ALA A 64 -17.91 -13.48 -5.67
CA ALA A 64 -18.17 -13.37 -7.10
C ALA A 64 -18.93 -14.59 -7.65
N ASN A 65 -19.82 -14.33 -8.62
CA ASN A 65 -20.62 -15.34 -9.31
C ASN A 65 -21.34 -16.34 -8.37
N TYR A 66 -21.92 -15.81 -7.29
CA TYR A 66 -22.43 -16.62 -6.18
C TYR A 66 -23.77 -16.09 -5.66
N LEU A 67 -24.57 -16.99 -5.08
CA LEU A 67 -25.75 -16.62 -4.31
C LEU A 67 -25.34 -16.43 -2.85
N ASN A 68 -25.04 -15.19 -2.48
CA ASN A 68 -24.58 -14.84 -1.15
C ASN A 68 -25.73 -14.87 -0.16
N HIS A 69 -25.47 -15.38 1.05
CA HIS A 69 -26.42 -15.41 2.15
C HIS A 69 -25.91 -14.51 3.27
N ILE A 70 -26.74 -13.54 3.67
CA ILE A 70 -26.37 -12.51 4.64
C ILE A 70 -27.31 -12.66 5.82
N ASP A 71 -26.77 -13.04 6.97
CA ASP A 71 -27.51 -13.09 8.22
C ASP A 71 -27.50 -11.71 8.86
N ILE A 72 -28.67 -11.15 9.12
CA ILE A 72 -28.85 -9.83 9.72
C ILE A 72 -29.50 -10.02 11.09
N THR A 73 -28.91 -9.37 12.09
CA THR A 73 -29.46 -9.27 13.45
C THR A 73 -29.73 -7.81 13.76
N THR A 74 -30.93 -7.51 14.24
CA THR A 74 -31.29 -6.19 14.76
C THR A 74 -31.49 -6.28 16.27
N LEU A 75 -31.00 -5.30 17.01
CA LEU A 75 -31.25 -5.11 18.43
C LEU A 75 -31.98 -3.79 18.61
N SER A 76 -33.21 -3.83 19.10
CA SER A 76 -34.01 -2.63 19.35
C SER A 76 -33.71 -1.96 20.68
N LEU A 77 -34.13 -0.70 20.86
CA LEU A 77 -33.97 0.02 22.12
C LEU A 77 -34.70 -0.65 23.30
N SER A 78 -35.81 -1.35 23.03
CA SER A 78 -36.52 -2.13 24.05
C SER A 78 -35.85 -3.47 24.39
N GLY A 79 -34.71 -3.77 23.76
CA GLY A 79 -33.94 -5.00 23.97
C GLY A 79 -34.46 -6.20 23.18
N ASN A 80 -35.32 -6.01 22.18
CA ASN A 80 -35.77 -7.10 21.33
C ASN A 80 -34.71 -7.39 20.26
N THR A 81 -34.49 -8.67 19.99
CA THR A 81 -33.59 -9.12 18.93
C THR A 81 -34.37 -9.84 17.86
N ASP A 82 -34.27 -9.36 16.62
CA ASP A 82 -34.79 -10.04 15.44
C ASP A 82 -33.64 -10.54 14.56
N ASN A 83 -33.83 -11.69 13.93
CA ASN A 83 -32.87 -12.30 13.02
C ASN A 83 -33.56 -12.68 11.72
N PHE A 84 -32.93 -12.38 10.60
CA PHE A 84 -33.41 -12.79 9.28
C PHE A 84 -32.23 -12.93 8.31
N THR A 85 -32.42 -13.71 7.25
CA THR A 85 -31.42 -13.90 6.20
C THR A 85 -31.94 -13.29 4.90
N ILE A 86 -31.07 -12.58 4.19
CA ILE A 86 -31.34 -12.14 2.81
C ILE A 86 -30.39 -12.86 1.84
N GLU A 87 -30.82 -12.96 0.59
CA GLU A 87 -30.02 -13.51 -0.50
C GLU A 87 -29.62 -12.39 -1.46
N ILE A 88 -28.33 -12.32 -1.81
CA ILE A 88 -27.79 -11.34 -2.77
C ILE A 88 -27.04 -12.11 -3.86
N SER A 89 -27.58 -12.12 -5.08
CA SER A 89 -26.95 -12.81 -6.21
C SER A 89 -25.98 -11.90 -6.95
N THR A 90 -24.74 -12.33 -7.10
CA THR A 90 -23.70 -11.69 -7.91
C THR A 90 -23.42 -12.48 -9.20
N GLN A 91 -24.33 -13.39 -9.57
CA GLN A 91 -24.21 -14.27 -10.73
C GLN A 91 -24.39 -13.49 -12.04
N GLY A 92 -23.56 -13.81 -13.04
CA GLY A 92 -23.63 -13.20 -14.36
C GLY A 92 -23.13 -11.76 -14.48
N GLN A 93 -22.53 -11.20 -13.41
CA GLN A 93 -21.79 -9.95 -13.49
C GLN A 93 -20.53 -10.11 -14.35
N ASP A 94 -20.11 -9.01 -14.98
CA ASP A 94 -18.82 -8.91 -15.67
C ASP A 94 -17.73 -8.42 -14.71
N TYR A 95 -16.70 -9.25 -14.53
CA TYR A 95 -15.54 -9.00 -13.67
C TYR A 95 -14.26 -8.72 -14.48
N GLY A 96 -14.36 -8.62 -15.81
CA GLY A 96 -13.21 -8.47 -16.69
C GLY A 96 -12.25 -9.66 -16.59
N ASP A 97 -10.95 -9.36 -16.67
CA ASP A 97 -9.87 -10.36 -16.60
C ASP A 97 -9.48 -10.72 -15.15
N THR A 98 -10.20 -10.20 -14.14
CA THR A 98 -9.92 -10.44 -12.73
C THR A 98 -10.08 -11.94 -12.40
N PRO A 99 -9.05 -12.60 -11.84
CA PRO A 99 -9.18 -13.95 -11.34
C PRO A 99 -10.22 -14.02 -10.22
N LEU A 100 -11.25 -14.85 -10.38
CA LEU A 100 -12.28 -15.03 -9.35
C LEU A 100 -11.83 -15.93 -8.19
N ASN A 101 -10.78 -16.71 -8.41
CA ASN A 101 -10.15 -17.55 -7.41
C ASN A 101 -8.63 -17.62 -7.64
N LEU A 102 -7.86 -17.55 -6.56
CA LEU A 102 -6.42 -17.80 -6.52
C LEU A 102 -6.13 -19.13 -5.85
N THR A 103 -5.03 -19.78 -6.25
CA THR A 103 -4.52 -20.95 -5.54
C THR A 103 -3.65 -20.49 -4.38
N ILE A 104 -4.14 -20.66 -3.16
CA ILE A 104 -3.41 -20.37 -1.92
C ILE A 104 -2.71 -21.63 -1.43
N ASN A 105 -1.39 -21.59 -1.29
CA ASN A 105 -0.61 -22.69 -0.72
C ASN A 105 -0.36 -22.41 0.76
N ILE A 106 -0.99 -23.18 1.63
CA ILE A 106 -0.76 -23.13 3.09
C ILE A 106 0.35 -24.13 3.44
N LEU A 107 1.49 -23.59 3.87
CA LEU A 107 2.69 -24.34 4.28
C LEU A 107 2.77 -24.49 5.81
N ASP A 108 2.29 -23.47 6.53
CA ASP A 108 2.12 -23.48 7.98
C ASP A 108 0.71 -22.97 8.33
N GLN A 109 -0.11 -23.84 8.90
CA GLN A 109 -1.50 -23.52 9.23
C GLN A 109 -1.62 -22.44 10.31
N LYS A 110 -0.75 -22.45 11.33
CA LYS A 110 -0.82 -21.48 12.43
C LYS A 110 -0.46 -20.09 11.93
N LEU A 111 0.57 -19.98 11.09
CA LEU A 111 0.97 -18.73 10.48
C LEU A 111 -0.15 -18.22 9.55
N ALA A 112 -0.71 -19.09 8.70
CA ALA A 112 -1.82 -18.72 7.82
C ALA A 112 -3.05 -18.24 8.61
N ASP A 113 -3.46 -18.97 9.66
CA ASP A 113 -4.62 -18.63 10.49
C ASP A 113 -4.45 -17.28 11.21
N ASN A 114 -3.23 -16.96 11.66
CA ASN A 114 -2.91 -15.72 12.37
C ASN A 114 -2.65 -14.52 11.45
N THR A 115 -2.59 -14.72 10.13
CA THR A 115 -2.29 -13.68 9.14
C THR A 115 -3.41 -13.57 8.11
N LEU A 116 -3.32 -14.27 6.98
CA LEU A 116 -4.34 -14.24 5.92
C LEU A 116 -5.71 -14.75 6.43
N GLY A 117 -5.74 -15.63 7.43
CA GLY A 117 -6.96 -16.06 8.09
C GLY A 117 -7.66 -14.96 8.89
N GLN A 118 -6.97 -13.86 9.19
CA GLN A 118 -7.49 -12.68 9.88
C GLN A 118 -7.78 -11.49 8.95
N GLY A 119 -7.83 -11.71 7.63
CA GLY A 119 -8.03 -10.62 6.67
C GLY A 119 -8.20 -11.11 5.24
N TRP A 120 -7.98 -10.20 4.29
CA TRP A 120 -7.94 -10.50 2.86
C TRP A 120 -6.61 -10.03 2.26
N PHE A 121 -6.05 -10.82 1.35
CA PHE A 121 -4.93 -10.40 0.51
C PHE A 121 -5.45 -9.43 -0.55
N VAL A 122 -4.95 -8.19 -0.58
CA VAL A 122 -5.38 -7.11 -1.46
C VAL A 122 -4.21 -6.60 -2.30
N THR A 123 -4.42 -6.44 -3.61
CA THR A 123 -3.45 -5.86 -4.56
C THR A 123 -3.78 -4.40 -4.90
N SER A 124 -2.83 -3.66 -5.47
CA SER A 124 -3.03 -2.28 -5.95
C SER A 124 -4.12 -2.11 -7.02
N GLU A 125 -4.49 -3.20 -7.70
CA GLU A 125 -5.66 -3.26 -8.60
C GLU A 125 -7.00 -3.35 -7.85
N TRP A 126 -6.95 -3.32 -6.51
CA TRP A 126 -8.09 -3.48 -5.60
C TRP A 126 -8.84 -4.80 -5.75
N ASN A 127 -8.11 -5.85 -6.11
CA ASN A 127 -8.59 -7.22 -6.02
C ASN A 127 -8.24 -7.79 -4.65
N GLY A 128 -9.26 -8.24 -3.92
CA GLY A 128 -9.13 -8.76 -2.55
C GLY A 128 -9.57 -10.22 -2.46
N TYR A 129 -8.78 -11.08 -1.81
CA TYR A 129 -9.00 -12.52 -1.73
C TYR A 129 -8.97 -13.04 -0.29
N ASP A 130 -9.89 -13.94 0.07
CA ASP A 130 -9.85 -14.61 1.37
C ASP A 130 -8.83 -15.76 1.41
N ILE A 131 -8.66 -16.40 2.57
CA ILE A 131 -7.69 -17.51 2.76
C ILE A 131 -7.96 -18.73 1.86
N ASN A 132 -9.17 -18.89 1.32
CA ASN A 132 -9.48 -19.94 0.34
C ASN A 132 -9.18 -19.48 -1.10
N GLY A 133 -8.70 -18.25 -1.26
CA GLY A 133 -8.40 -17.61 -2.53
C GLY A 133 -9.62 -17.09 -3.24
N ASP A 134 -10.80 -17.03 -2.62
CA ASP A 134 -12.01 -16.52 -3.28
C ASP A 134 -12.02 -14.99 -3.31
N LEU A 135 -12.37 -14.39 -4.46
CA LEU A 135 -12.47 -12.94 -4.63
C LEU A 135 -13.60 -12.33 -3.77
N ARG A 136 -13.27 -11.28 -3.02
CA ARG A 136 -14.12 -10.55 -2.04
C ARG A 136 -14.20 -9.04 -2.29
N ILE A 137 -13.25 -8.46 -3.03
CA ILE A 137 -13.23 -7.04 -3.44
C ILE A 137 -12.80 -7.00 -4.90
N THR A 138 -13.45 -6.20 -5.74
CA THR A 138 -12.96 -5.87 -7.09
C THR A 138 -13.70 -4.66 -7.67
N GLY A 139 -13.01 -3.90 -8.54
CA GLY A 139 -13.61 -2.85 -9.37
C GLY A 139 -13.58 -1.44 -8.78
N LEU A 140 -12.89 -1.21 -7.65
CA LEU A 140 -12.78 0.09 -6.97
C LEU A 140 -12.08 1.15 -7.86
N TYR A 141 -11.12 1.89 -7.32
CA TYR A 141 -10.36 2.92 -8.03
C TYR A 141 -8.99 2.34 -8.40
N PRO A 142 -8.86 1.39 -9.36
CA PRO A 142 -7.60 0.76 -9.70
C PRO A 142 -6.66 1.82 -10.25
N TRP A 143 -5.46 1.80 -9.71
CA TRP A 143 -4.39 2.69 -10.10
C TRP A 143 -3.08 1.93 -10.03
N MET A 144 -2.30 1.99 -11.12
CA MET A 144 -1.02 1.28 -11.22
C MET A 144 -0.10 1.56 -10.04
N TYR A 145 -0.21 2.73 -9.40
CA TYR A 145 0.59 3.11 -8.25
C TYR A 145 -0.14 3.00 -6.91
N GLY A 146 -1.13 2.12 -6.79
CA GLY A 146 -1.95 1.97 -5.58
C GLY A 146 -1.11 1.75 -4.31
N ASN A 147 -1.17 2.71 -3.39
CA ASN A 147 -0.35 2.76 -2.18
C ASN A 147 -0.72 1.69 -1.13
N LEU A 148 -1.97 1.20 -1.16
CA LEU A 148 -2.56 0.23 -0.22
C LEU A 148 -2.61 0.68 1.25
N LYS A 149 -2.64 1.98 1.52
CA LYS A 149 -2.76 2.54 2.87
C LYS A 149 -4.22 2.86 3.22
N ILE A 150 -4.54 2.69 4.50
CA ILE A 150 -5.80 3.11 5.10
C ILE A 150 -5.49 4.30 5.98
N ILE A 151 -6.13 5.43 5.72
CA ILE A 151 -5.91 6.69 6.42
C ILE A 151 -7.27 7.22 6.86
N ASP A 152 -7.42 7.51 8.16
CA ASP A 152 -8.66 7.98 8.77
C ASP A 152 -9.89 7.13 8.39
N ASN A 153 -9.72 5.79 8.43
CA ASN A 153 -10.75 4.80 8.08
C ASN A 153 -11.25 4.92 6.63
N SER A 154 -10.41 5.42 5.73
CA SER A 154 -10.70 5.58 4.30
C SER A 154 -9.58 5.03 3.43
N LEU A 155 -9.96 4.67 2.21
CA LEU A 155 -9.04 4.35 1.11
C LEU A 155 -8.77 5.61 0.29
N TRP A 156 -7.56 5.66 -0.27
CA TRP A 156 -7.11 6.75 -1.12
C TRP A 156 -6.45 6.20 -2.38
N SER A 157 -7.03 6.50 -3.54
CA SER A 157 -6.54 6.01 -4.84
C SER A 157 -6.96 6.94 -5.98
N ALA A 158 -6.52 6.65 -7.19
CA ALA A 158 -6.89 7.36 -8.40
C ALA A 158 -7.61 6.44 -9.40
N LEU A 159 -8.07 6.99 -10.52
CA LEU A 159 -8.60 6.21 -11.64
C LEU A 159 -7.55 6.09 -12.73
N ALA A 160 -7.20 4.85 -13.10
CA ALA A 160 -6.34 4.59 -14.26
C ALA A 160 -6.84 5.25 -15.56
N SER A 161 -8.16 5.42 -15.73
CA SER A 161 -8.73 6.10 -16.90
C SER A 161 -8.46 7.60 -16.95
N GLU A 162 -8.06 8.20 -15.84
CA GLU A 162 -7.75 9.63 -15.72
C GLU A 162 -6.24 9.90 -15.66
N THR A 163 -5.40 8.86 -15.67
CA THR A 163 -3.96 9.05 -15.55
C THR A 163 -3.37 9.57 -16.85
N TYR A 164 -2.43 10.51 -16.71
CA TYR A 164 -1.63 11.01 -17.80
C TYR A 164 -0.39 10.13 -17.97
N ASP A 165 -0.18 9.66 -19.19
CA ASP A 165 0.94 8.80 -19.55
C ASP A 165 1.77 9.39 -20.70
N PRO A 166 2.92 10.03 -20.41
CA PRO A 166 3.82 10.51 -21.46
C PRO A 166 4.64 9.37 -22.07
N GLU A 167 5.20 8.43 -21.28
CA GLU A 167 6.07 7.31 -21.74
C GLU A 167 6.15 6.11 -20.73
N LYS A 168 5.02 5.71 -20.14
CA LYS A 168 4.72 4.66 -19.12
C LYS A 168 4.55 5.14 -17.66
N HIS A 169 4.24 6.40 -17.42
CA HIS A 169 3.90 6.87 -16.07
C HIS A 169 2.39 6.97 -15.90
N ALA A 170 1.84 6.52 -14.78
CA ALA A 170 0.40 6.61 -14.49
C ALA A 170 0.09 7.79 -13.56
N PHE A 171 0.46 9.03 -13.94
CA PHE A 171 0.28 10.19 -13.07
C PHE A 171 -1.19 10.59 -12.94
N ALA A 172 -1.67 10.72 -11.70
CA ALA A 172 -3.09 10.95 -11.42
C ALA A 172 -3.38 12.43 -11.16
N PRO A 173 -4.27 13.10 -11.92
CA PRO A 173 -4.68 14.47 -11.61
C PRO A 173 -5.57 14.56 -10.36
N HIS A 174 -6.22 13.45 -9.99
CA HIS A 174 -7.15 13.36 -8.88
C HIS A 174 -6.82 12.20 -7.95
N LEU A 175 -6.96 12.44 -6.64
CA LEU A 175 -6.93 11.42 -5.61
C LEU A 175 -8.27 11.39 -4.87
N TYR A 176 -8.93 10.25 -4.86
CA TYR A 176 -10.24 10.04 -4.25
C TYR A 176 -10.09 9.42 -2.86
N ASN A 177 -10.73 10.03 -1.86
CA ASN A 177 -11.00 9.43 -0.56
C ASN A 177 -12.34 8.70 -0.64
N PHE A 178 -12.36 7.39 -0.42
CA PHE A 178 -13.56 6.57 -0.50
C PHE A 178 -13.60 5.44 0.52
N ASN A 179 -14.81 4.95 0.80
CA ASN A 179 -15.02 3.79 1.67
C ASN A 179 -15.00 2.47 0.86
N LEU A 180 -15.14 1.30 1.51
CA LEU A 180 -15.00 0.01 0.85
C LEU A 180 -16.12 -0.33 -0.16
N MET A 181 -17.21 0.43 -0.21
CA MET A 181 -18.21 0.33 -1.29
C MET A 181 -17.83 1.17 -2.53
N GLY A 182 -16.81 2.01 -2.43
CA GLY A 182 -16.44 3.00 -3.45
C GLY A 182 -17.22 4.31 -3.35
N LYS A 183 -17.84 4.62 -2.20
CA LYS A 183 -18.45 5.93 -1.98
C LYS A 183 -17.37 6.98 -1.74
N VAL A 184 -17.21 7.92 -2.68
CA VAL A 184 -16.28 9.05 -2.53
C VAL A 184 -16.80 10.02 -1.47
N ALA A 185 -15.95 10.34 -0.50
CA ALA A 185 -16.16 11.36 0.51
C ALA A 185 -15.52 12.70 0.12
N GLN A 186 -14.36 12.64 -0.57
CA GLN A 186 -13.58 13.81 -0.97
C GLN A 186 -12.73 13.48 -2.19
N THR A 187 -12.45 14.50 -3.01
CA THR A 187 -11.46 14.44 -4.09
C THR A 187 -10.43 15.55 -3.86
N LEU A 188 -9.15 15.19 -3.91
CA LEU A 188 -8.04 16.14 -3.99
C LEU A 188 -7.58 16.24 -5.44
N THR A 189 -7.22 17.44 -5.87
CA THR A 189 -6.74 17.73 -7.21
C THR A 189 -5.30 18.19 -7.14
N ALA A 190 -4.45 17.62 -7.98
CA ALA A 190 -3.07 18.09 -8.16
C ALA A 190 -3.08 19.50 -8.76
N PRO A 191 -2.06 20.35 -8.50
CA PRO A 191 -1.95 21.63 -9.18
C PRO A 191 -1.96 21.50 -10.71
N GLU A 192 -2.41 22.53 -11.42
CA GLU A 192 -2.48 22.51 -12.88
C GLU A 192 -1.10 22.22 -13.50
N GLY A 193 -1.03 21.21 -14.38
CA GLY A 193 0.23 20.73 -14.98
C GLY A 193 0.97 19.66 -14.18
N PHE A 194 0.41 19.22 -13.04
CA PHE A 194 1.01 18.22 -12.15
C PHE A 194 0.06 17.03 -11.91
N GLY A 195 0.62 15.93 -11.44
CA GLY A 195 -0.13 14.73 -11.05
C GLY A 195 0.50 14.03 -9.85
N PHE A 196 -0.29 13.24 -9.15
CA PHE A 196 0.13 12.40 -8.04
C PHE A 196 0.71 11.07 -8.53
N HIS A 197 1.57 10.45 -7.73
CA HIS A 197 2.15 9.13 -7.99
C HIS A 197 2.43 8.36 -6.69
N HIS A 198 2.62 7.05 -6.80
CA HIS A 198 3.22 6.11 -5.84
C HIS A 198 2.66 6.03 -4.41
N ASP A 199 2.71 7.09 -3.61
CA ASP A 199 2.48 6.98 -2.17
C ASP A 199 1.94 8.23 -1.50
N ILE A 200 1.38 8.00 -0.31
CA ILE A 200 0.81 9.00 0.58
C ILE A 200 1.16 8.68 2.03
N THR A 201 1.09 9.68 2.90
CA THR A 201 1.13 9.48 4.36
C THR A 201 0.39 10.62 5.06
N THR A 202 0.32 10.56 6.39
CA THR A 202 -0.29 11.63 7.20
C THR A 202 0.62 12.11 8.31
N ASP A 203 0.31 13.26 8.88
CA ASP A 203 0.85 13.70 10.16
C ASP A 203 -0.18 13.61 11.29
N HIS A 204 0.25 13.88 12.52
CA HIS A 204 -0.65 13.95 13.68
C HIS A 204 -1.63 15.14 13.65
N ASN A 205 -1.54 16.03 12.66
CA ASN A 205 -2.36 17.24 12.56
C ASN A 205 -3.51 17.11 11.55
N GLY A 206 -3.73 15.92 10.99
CA GLY A 206 -4.80 15.67 10.00
C GLY A 206 -4.46 16.22 8.62
N ASN A 207 -3.17 16.28 8.28
CA ASN A 207 -2.72 16.61 6.93
C ASN A 207 -2.32 15.36 6.17
N LEU A 208 -2.65 15.33 4.88
CA LEU A 208 -2.21 14.31 3.94
C LEU A 208 -0.99 14.83 3.18
N TYR A 209 0.07 14.03 3.15
CA TYR A 209 1.22 14.24 2.28
C TYR A 209 1.14 13.27 1.11
N VAL A 210 1.42 13.75 -0.10
CA VAL A 210 1.28 12.98 -1.34
C VAL A 210 2.42 13.30 -2.29
N LEU A 211 2.97 12.26 -2.91
CA LEU A 211 4.03 12.39 -3.91
C LEU A 211 3.46 12.90 -5.23
N GLY A 212 4.20 13.79 -5.87
CA GLY A 212 3.80 14.53 -7.06
C GLY A 212 4.89 14.61 -8.13
N SER A 213 4.46 14.80 -9.36
CA SER A 213 5.33 15.02 -10.51
C SER A 213 4.73 16.05 -11.46
N VAL A 214 5.58 16.67 -12.27
CA VAL A 214 5.15 17.45 -13.44
C VAL A 214 4.64 16.47 -14.51
N LEU A 215 3.52 16.82 -15.16
CA LEU A 215 2.94 15.96 -16.20
C LEU A 215 3.64 16.14 -17.54
N ASP A 216 3.80 17.38 -18.00
CA ASP A 216 4.27 17.67 -19.35
C ASP A 216 5.32 18.78 -19.41
N ASN A 217 5.94 18.93 -20.58
CA ASN A 217 6.89 20.01 -20.90
C ASN A 217 8.06 20.16 -19.90
N TRP A 218 8.49 19.06 -19.28
CA TRP A 218 9.66 19.07 -18.42
C TRP A 218 10.93 19.33 -19.24
N SER A 219 11.95 19.85 -18.57
CA SER A 219 13.27 20.18 -19.14
C SER A 219 14.36 19.58 -18.26
N ASP A 220 15.62 19.57 -18.70
CA ASP A 220 16.74 19.03 -17.89
C ASP A 220 16.93 19.74 -16.53
N THR A 221 16.32 20.92 -16.36
CA THR A 221 16.31 21.66 -15.08
C THR A 221 15.20 21.24 -14.13
N GLN A 222 14.28 20.39 -14.57
CA GLN A 222 13.20 19.80 -13.75
C GLN A 222 13.42 18.29 -13.68
N LYS A 223 13.18 17.72 -12.50
CA LYS A 223 13.23 16.28 -12.30
C LYS A 223 11.83 15.72 -12.09
N LEU A 224 11.60 14.54 -12.62
CA LEU A 224 10.33 13.84 -12.47
C LEU A 224 10.24 13.18 -11.09
N GLU A 225 9.01 13.02 -10.62
CA GLU A 225 8.69 12.22 -9.43
C GLU A 225 9.44 12.66 -8.16
N CYS A 226 9.66 13.97 -8.01
CA CYS A 226 10.40 14.55 -6.89
C CYS A 226 9.68 15.71 -6.21
N ILE A 227 8.34 15.73 -6.22
CA ILE A 227 7.55 16.77 -5.54
C ILE A 227 6.78 16.15 -4.38
N ILE A 228 6.66 16.87 -3.28
CA ILE A 228 5.77 16.50 -2.17
C ILE A 228 4.76 17.63 -1.97
N TYR A 229 3.47 17.27 -1.91
CA TYR A 229 2.38 18.17 -1.55
C TYR A 229 1.85 17.84 -0.16
N LYS A 230 1.37 18.84 0.57
CA LYS A 230 0.68 18.72 1.86
C LYS A 230 -0.71 19.34 1.74
N TYR A 231 -1.74 18.55 1.97
CA TYR A 231 -3.14 18.98 1.99
C TYR A 231 -3.72 18.86 3.40
N ALA A 232 -4.57 19.79 3.81
CA ALA A 232 -5.44 19.60 4.97
C ALA A 232 -6.57 18.62 4.60
N ILE A 233 -6.69 17.48 5.28
CA ILE A 233 -7.74 16.49 4.97
C ILE A 233 -9.13 17.13 5.16
N ALA A 234 -9.32 17.88 6.25
CA ALA A 234 -10.63 18.44 6.60
C ALA A 234 -11.20 19.41 5.55
N SER A 235 -10.35 20.17 4.85
CA SER A 235 -10.78 21.19 3.88
C SER A 235 -10.45 20.85 2.42
N GLY A 236 -9.49 19.95 2.19
CA GLY A 236 -8.88 19.71 0.87
C GLY A 236 -7.97 20.85 0.40
N GLU A 237 -7.61 21.78 1.28
CA GLU A 237 -6.73 22.90 0.96
C GLU A 237 -5.27 22.45 0.82
N LEU A 238 -4.60 22.86 -0.25
CA LEU A 238 -3.15 22.71 -0.39
C LEU A 238 -2.45 23.70 0.53
N LEU A 239 -1.75 23.19 1.54
CA LEU A 239 -1.08 23.99 2.57
C LEU A 239 0.37 24.30 2.22
N TRP A 240 1.06 23.34 1.60
CA TRP A 240 2.49 23.39 1.36
C TRP A 240 2.88 22.48 0.20
N GLN A 241 3.95 22.84 -0.50
CA GLN A 241 4.56 21.99 -1.51
C GLN A 241 6.07 22.21 -1.55
N ARG A 242 6.81 21.19 -1.97
CA ARG A 242 8.24 21.30 -2.24
C ARG A 242 8.65 20.44 -3.43
N ASP A 243 9.41 21.05 -4.33
CA ASP A 243 10.04 20.45 -5.50
C ASP A 243 11.53 20.25 -5.20
N TYR A 244 12.03 19.02 -5.35
CA TYR A 244 13.40 18.63 -5.05
C TYR A 244 14.31 18.56 -6.29
N SER A 245 13.88 19.09 -7.44
CA SER A 245 14.63 19.01 -8.69
C SER A 245 16.08 19.49 -8.54
N ASN A 246 16.31 20.55 -7.76
CA ASN A 246 17.64 21.13 -7.54
C ASN A 246 18.56 20.20 -6.75
N GLU A 247 18.02 19.53 -5.73
CA GLU A 247 18.73 18.59 -4.88
C GLU A 247 19.25 17.37 -5.65
N PHE A 248 18.59 16.99 -6.75
CA PHE A 248 18.93 15.84 -7.59
C PHE A 248 19.61 16.19 -8.92
N MET A 249 19.97 17.46 -9.13
CA MET A 249 20.75 17.85 -10.32
C MET A 249 22.10 17.13 -10.34
N HIS A 250 22.40 16.47 -11.46
CA HIS A 250 23.63 15.70 -11.65
C HIS A 250 23.81 14.55 -10.65
N ALA A 251 22.73 14.06 -10.04
CA ALA A 251 22.76 12.88 -9.21
C ALA A 251 23.19 11.65 -10.03
N THR A 252 23.89 10.75 -9.36
CA THR A 252 24.15 9.41 -9.88
C THR A 252 22.92 8.55 -9.63
N VAL A 253 22.40 7.92 -10.69
CA VAL A 253 21.22 7.06 -10.65
C VAL A 253 21.52 5.69 -11.23
N LEU A 254 20.70 4.71 -10.90
CA LEU A 254 20.73 3.40 -11.53
C LEU A 254 20.59 3.50 -13.05
N ASP A 255 21.36 2.71 -13.79
CA ASP A 255 21.41 2.75 -15.26
C ASP A 255 20.04 2.52 -15.91
N ASN A 256 19.16 1.78 -15.22
CA ASN A 256 17.81 1.41 -15.66
C ASN A 256 16.71 2.41 -15.32
N THR A 257 17.07 3.55 -14.74
CA THR A 257 16.17 4.67 -14.48
C THR A 257 15.89 5.40 -15.80
N ASP A 258 14.74 6.06 -15.93
CA ASP A 258 14.48 6.96 -17.05
C ASP A 258 15.25 8.29 -16.92
N THR A 259 15.40 9.04 -18.02
CA THR A 259 16.11 10.32 -18.00
C THR A 259 15.40 11.33 -17.10
N ASN A 260 16.13 12.02 -16.22
CA ASN A 260 15.61 13.01 -15.26
C ASN A 260 14.62 12.47 -14.21
N ASP A 261 14.49 11.15 -14.05
CA ASP A 261 13.58 10.55 -13.08
C ASP A 261 14.23 10.32 -11.72
N VAL A 262 13.77 11.02 -10.68
CA VAL A 262 14.21 10.83 -9.28
C VAL A 262 13.41 9.71 -8.61
N HIS A 263 12.18 9.48 -9.09
CA HIS A 263 11.38 8.32 -8.73
C HIS A 263 11.18 8.15 -7.21
N PHE A 264 10.59 9.16 -6.55
CA PHE A 264 10.08 8.96 -5.21
C PHE A 264 8.95 7.92 -5.23
N ASN A 265 9.15 6.79 -4.55
CA ASN A 265 8.22 5.65 -4.64
C ASN A 265 7.58 5.25 -3.30
N SER A 266 8.07 5.81 -2.20
CA SER A 266 7.59 5.51 -0.85
C SER A 266 7.67 6.78 -0.01
N LEU A 267 6.60 7.03 0.75
CA LEU A 267 6.49 8.19 1.63
C LEU A 267 5.89 7.74 2.95
N GLU A 268 6.56 8.03 4.06
CA GLU A 268 6.15 7.58 5.39
C GLU A 268 6.38 8.66 6.44
N TYR A 269 5.49 8.76 7.41
CA TYR A 269 5.68 9.63 8.56
C TYR A 269 6.40 8.87 9.68
N ILE A 270 7.33 9.54 10.36
CA ILE A 270 8.08 8.99 11.49
C ILE A 270 7.60 9.67 12.78
N PRO A 271 6.71 9.03 13.56
CA PRO A 271 6.20 9.60 14.81
C PRO A 271 7.30 9.92 15.84
N GLN A 272 8.36 9.11 15.89
CA GLN A 272 9.43 9.19 16.89
C GLN A 272 10.27 10.47 16.78
N THR A 273 10.32 11.08 15.60
CA THR A 273 11.13 12.27 15.31
C THR A 273 10.32 13.43 14.72
N ASN A 274 9.04 13.21 14.45
CA ASN A 274 8.17 14.15 13.75
C ASN A 274 8.75 14.59 12.39
N GLN A 275 9.15 13.60 11.58
CA GLN A 275 9.76 13.79 10.26
C GLN A 275 8.98 13.02 9.20
N LEU A 276 9.18 13.39 7.94
CA LEU A 276 8.81 12.52 6.82
C LEU A 276 10.04 11.72 6.39
N MET A 277 9.79 10.52 5.86
CA MET A 277 10.77 9.68 5.20
C MET A 277 10.31 9.47 3.77
N VAL A 278 11.18 9.79 2.81
CA VAL A 278 10.93 9.55 1.39
C VAL A 278 12.06 8.68 0.83
N ASN A 279 11.72 7.85 -0.14
CA ASN A 279 12.68 6.98 -0.80
C ASN A 279 12.76 7.30 -2.30
N SER A 280 13.96 7.54 -2.81
CA SER A 280 14.24 7.62 -4.26
C SER A 280 14.76 6.28 -4.76
N ARG A 281 13.98 5.64 -5.64
CA ARG A 281 14.43 4.41 -6.33
C ARG A 281 15.68 4.65 -7.16
N SER A 282 15.70 5.77 -7.88
CA SER A 282 16.73 6.08 -8.87
C SER A 282 18.11 6.24 -8.26
N THR A 283 18.19 6.89 -7.10
CA THR A 283 19.44 7.16 -6.38
C THR A 283 19.71 6.18 -5.24
N CYS A 284 18.84 5.18 -5.02
CA CYS A 284 18.91 4.24 -3.90
C CYS A 284 19.08 4.96 -2.55
N THR A 285 18.36 6.07 -2.38
CA THR A 285 18.54 6.99 -1.25
C THR A 285 17.25 7.09 -0.45
N ILE A 286 17.36 6.76 0.85
CA ILE A 286 16.31 6.99 1.84
C ILE A 286 16.62 8.31 2.56
N ILE A 287 15.67 9.25 2.56
CA ILE A 287 15.87 10.62 3.06
C ILE A 287 14.88 10.92 4.17
N GLY A 288 15.39 11.38 5.31
CA GLY A 288 14.61 12.01 6.36
C GLY A 288 14.46 13.50 6.12
N LEU A 289 13.23 13.98 6.12
CA LEU A 289 12.86 15.35 5.82
C LEU A 289 12.25 16.01 7.05
N ASN A 290 12.60 17.28 7.26
CA ASN A 290 11.88 18.14 8.18
C ASN A 290 10.40 18.24 7.73
N ILE A 291 9.46 17.96 8.63
CA ILE A 291 8.03 17.90 8.26
C ILE A 291 7.40 19.25 7.88
N GLU A 292 7.98 20.36 8.35
CA GLU A 292 7.47 21.71 8.11
C GLU A 292 8.13 22.36 6.89
N THR A 293 9.45 22.19 6.73
CA THR A 293 10.21 22.83 5.64
C THR A 293 10.44 21.91 4.45
N GLY A 294 10.41 20.59 4.66
CA GLY A 294 10.86 19.58 3.70
C GLY A 294 12.38 19.50 3.52
N ASP A 295 13.18 20.14 4.37
CA ASP A 295 14.64 20.09 4.22
C ASP A 295 15.17 18.70 4.56
N PRO A 296 16.10 18.13 3.77
CA PRO A 296 16.82 16.91 4.15
C PRO A 296 17.62 17.09 5.44
N GLU A 297 17.37 16.25 6.44
CA GLU A 297 18.01 16.29 7.76
C GLU A 297 18.93 15.09 8.01
N TRP A 298 18.62 13.94 7.41
CA TRP A 298 19.47 12.75 7.39
C TRP A 298 19.20 11.93 6.12
N MET A 299 20.15 11.05 5.76
CA MET A 299 19.95 10.11 4.65
C MET A 299 20.66 8.77 4.92
N ILE A 300 20.18 7.72 4.26
CA ILE A 300 20.90 6.46 4.04
C ILE A 300 21.19 6.43 2.54
N ASP A 301 22.44 6.68 2.20
CA ASP A 301 22.91 6.87 0.82
C ASP A 301 24.25 6.14 0.64
N ASN A 302 24.49 5.55 -0.53
CA ASN A 302 25.76 4.91 -0.82
C ASN A 302 26.87 5.99 -0.97
N PRO A 303 27.88 6.04 -0.08
CA PRO A 303 28.89 7.10 -0.11
C PRO A 303 29.81 7.07 -1.34
N GLU A 304 29.77 6.01 -2.15
CA GLU A 304 30.45 5.97 -3.46
C GLU A 304 29.74 6.85 -4.51
N PHE A 305 28.43 7.07 -4.33
CA PHE A 305 27.56 7.78 -5.27
C PHE A 305 26.71 8.85 -4.55
N PRO A 306 27.32 9.81 -3.84
CA PRO A 306 26.60 10.71 -2.95
C PRO A 306 25.58 11.57 -3.70
N THR A 307 24.32 11.48 -3.30
CA THR A 307 23.21 12.28 -3.85
C THR A 307 23.20 13.68 -3.24
N LEU A 308 23.30 13.77 -1.92
CA LEU A 308 23.28 15.03 -1.17
C LEU A 308 24.56 15.22 -0.34
N ASN A 309 24.55 16.25 0.51
CA ASN A 309 25.67 16.54 1.41
C ASN A 309 25.99 15.33 2.33
N ALA A 310 27.16 14.75 2.19
CA ALA A 310 27.60 13.59 2.98
C ALA A 310 27.54 13.79 4.52
N ASN A 311 27.51 15.02 5.02
CA ASN A 311 27.42 15.30 6.47
C ASN A 311 26.07 14.88 7.10
N ILE A 312 25.02 14.72 6.29
CA ILE A 312 23.73 14.22 6.75
C ILE A 312 23.57 12.71 6.51
N ASN A 313 24.55 12.06 5.87
CA ASN A 313 24.53 10.61 5.68
C ASN A 313 24.77 9.88 7.01
N LEU A 314 23.94 8.88 7.30
CA LEU A 314 24.10 8.05 8.49
C LEU A 314 25.28 7.10 8.32
N SER A 315 26.03 6.90 9.40
CA SER A 315 27.14 5.95 9.40
C SER A 315 26.68 4.52 9.65
N VAL A 316 27.27 3.55 8.96
CA VAL A 316 26.93 2.14 9.12
C VAL A 316 27.64 1.57 10.35
N LYS A 317 26.90 1.02 11.34
CA LYS A 317 27.50 0.43 12.55
C LYS A 317 28.28 -0.86 12.30
N ASN A 318 27.77 -1.72 11.42
CA ASN A 318 28.35 -3.04 11.12
C ASN A 318 28.58 -3.21 9.60
N PRO A 319 29.62 -2.56 9.03
CA PRO A 319 29.82 -2.53 7.57
C PRO A 319 29.92 -3.91 6.92
N ASP A 320 30.57 -4.88 7.57
CA ASP A 320 30.73 -6.24 7.04
C ASP A 320 29.40 -6.99 6.87
N ASN A 321 28.34 -6.56 7.58
CA ASN A 321 27.00 -7.14 7.54
C ASN A 321 25.97 -6.19 6.92
N PHE A 322 26.41 -5.19 6.18
CA PHE A 322 25.55 -4.17 5.60
C PHE A 322 25.84 -4.03 4.10
N LYS A 323 24.78 -3.91 3.33
CA LYS A 323 24.83 -3.46 1.94
C LYS A 323 23.77 -2.38 1.79
N TYR A 324 24.10 -1.32 1.07
CA TYR A 324 23.11 -0.35 0.66
C TYR A 324 22.07 -1.05 -0.25
N PRO A 325 20.80 -0.67 -0.13
CA PRO A 325 19.77 -1.21 -1.01
C PRO A 325 19.99 -0.73 -2.45
N ASN A 326 19.36 -1.40 -3.41
CA ASN A 326 19.49 -1.09 -4.83
C ASN A 326 18.10 -1.11 -5.50
N GLY A 327 17.54 0.08 -5.71
CA GLY A 327 16.26 0.30 -6.36
C GLY A 327 15.06 -0.09 -5.48
N GLU A 328 15.20 0.06 -4.17
CA GLU A 328 14.24 -0.35 -3.14
C GLU A 328 12.88 0.34 -3.20
N HIS A 329 11.87 -0.35 -2.68
CA HIS A 329 10.48 0.09 -2.59
C HIS A 329 9.88 -0.19 -1.22
N ALA A 330 8.72 0.40 -0.96
CA ALA A 330 7.92 0.20 0.25
C ALA A 330 8.75 0.40 1.54
N VAL A 331 9.52 1.49 1.57
CA VAL A 331 10.35 1.87 2.71
C VAL A 331 9.45 2.47 3.78
N PHE A 332 9.08 1.65 4.77
CA PHE A 332 8.09 2.00 5.80
C PHE A 332 8.59 1.71 7.21
N ILE A 333 8.00 2.38 8.19
CA ILE A 333 8.24 2.05 9.60
C ILE A 333 7.64 0.69 9.91
N THR A 334 8.39 -0.09 10.70
CA THR A 334 7.95 -1.37 11.27
C THR A 334 7.98 -1.26 12.79
N ASN A 335 6.88 -1.65 13.44
CA ASN A 335 6.71 -1.68 14.89
C ASN A 335 6.78 -3.11 15.45
N ASN A 336 7.19 -4.09 14.65
CA ASN A 336 7.29 -5.49 15.04
C ASN A 336 8.10 -5.68 16.34
N ASP A 337 7.51 -6.42 17.29
CA ASP A 337 8.04 -6.61 18.64
C ASP A 337 9.44 -7.25 18.67
N LYS A 338 9.83 -8.03 17.64
CA LYS A 338 11.19 -8.57 17.53
C LYS A 338 12.26 -7.48 17.58
N TYR A 339 11.94 -6.29 17.08
CA TYR A 339 12.88 -5.17 16.97
C TYR A 339 12.63 -4.06 18.00
N ALA A 340 11.85 -4.32 19.05
CA ALA A 340 11.49 -3.32 20.05
C ALA A 340 12.71 -2.64 20.71
N ASP A 341 13.82 -3.37 20.88
CA ASP A 341 15.08 -2.84 21.44
C ASP A 341 15.73 -1.74 20.58
N TYR A 342 15.31 -1.60 19.32
CA TYR A 342 15.81 -0.60 18.36
C TYR A 342 14.83 0.55 18.13
N GLN A 343 13.75 0.61 18.89
CA GLN A 343 12.71 1.65 18.80
C GLN A 343 12.75 2.55 20.04
N GLY A 344 12.43 3.82 19.87
CA GLY A 344 12.37 4.78 20.97
C GLY A 344 12.55 6.23 20.53
N GLU A 345 12.92 7.09 21.46
CA GLU A 345 13.19 8.51 21.16
C GLU A 345 14.34 8.64 20.15
N ASN A 346 14.04 9.20 18.98
CA ASN A 346 14.95 9.31 17.83
C ASN A 346 15.51 7.97 17.31
N LYS A 347 14.83 6.85 17.61
CA LYS A 347 15.18 5.52 17.11
C LYS A 347 13.96 4.84 16.51
N PHE A 348 14.12 4.29 15.32
CA PHE A 348 13.03 3.64 14.60
C PHE A 348 13.58 2.55 13.70
N VAL A 349 12.69 1.65 13.30
CA VAL A 349 13.02 0.50 12.47
C VAL A 349 12.24 0.62 11.16
N ILE A 350 12.92 0.34 10.07
CA ILE A 350 12.41 0.43 8.70
C ILE A 350 12.36 -0.98 8.12
N SER A 351 11.24 -1.34 7.51
CA SER A 351 11.14 -2.45 6.57
C SER A 351 11.16 -1.91 5.14
N MET A 352 11.84 -2.61 4.23
CA MET A 352 11.87 -2.27 2.81
C MET A 352 11.97 -3.51 1.93
N PHE A 353 11.50 -3.38 0.70
CA PHE A 353 11.76 -4.36 -0.35
C PHE A 353 13.00 -3.92 -1.13
N ASN A 354 14.15 -4.59 -0.94
CA ASN A 354 15.33 -4.31 -1.77
C ASN A 354 15.23 -5.11 -3.08
N ASN A 355 15.00 -4.40 -4.18
CA ASN A 355 14.77 -5.02 -5.47
C ASN A 355 16.01 -5.72 -6.05
N ASN A 356 17.23 -5.24 -5.72
CA ASN A 356 18.45 -5.55 -6.48
C ASN A 356 18.23 -5.25 -7.98
N SER A 357 17.69 -4.06 -8.26
CA SER A 357 17.17 -3.65 -9.57
C SER A 357 18.23 -3.59 -10.67
N CYS A 358 19.38 -3.01 -10.37
CA CYS A 358 20.41 -2.65 -11.33
C CYS A 358 21.80 -2.84 -10.71
N ALA A 359 22.27 -4.08 -10.74
CA ALA A 359 23.57 -4.47 -10.22
C ALA A 359 24.22 -5.57 -11.08
N ASP A 360 25.55 -5.66 -11.01
CA ASP A 360 26.35 -6.71 -11.63
C ASP A 360 26.26 -8.05 -10.85
N GLU A 361 26.92 -9.10 -11.37
CA GLU A 361 26.92 -10.44 -10.74
C GLU A 361 27.53 -10.47 -9.32
N ASN A 362 28.29 -9.44 -8.93
CA ASN A 362 28.86 -9.30 -7.59
C ASN A 362 27.97 -8.45 -6.67
N GLY A 363 26.87 -7.89 -7.21
CA GLY A 363 25.98 -6.98 -6.51
C GLY A 363 26.50 -5.54 -6.43
N ASN A 364 27.43 -5.15 -7.31
CA ASN A 364 27.83 -3.75 -7.42
C ASN A 364 26.81 -2.99 -8.27
N GLU A 365 26.46 -1.78 -7.86
CA GLU A 365 25.48 -0.95 -8.56
C GLU A 365 25.99 -0.54 -9.95
N LEU A 366 25.09 -0.57 -10.94
CA LEU A 366 25.34 -0.06 -12.28
C LEU A 366 24.66 1.31 -12.41
N VAL A 367 25.45 2.35 -12.67
CA VAL A 367 25.01 3.73 -12.48
C VAL A 367 25.50 4.69 -13.56
N ARG A 368 24.74 5.78 -13.73
CA ARG A 368 24.97 6.89 -14.67
C ARG A 368 24.52 8.22 -14.05
N LEU A 369 24.81 9.33 -14.73
CA LEU A 369 24.21 10.62 -14.37
C LEU A 369 22.74 10.66 -14.80
N ILE A 370 21.90 11.27 -13.96
CA ILE A 370 20.44 11.34 -14.15
C ILE A 370 20.01 12.01 -15.47
N GLU A 371 20.77 13.00 -15.97
CA GLU A 371 20.48 13.66 -17.25
C GLU A 371 20.93 12.86 -18.48
N SER A 372 21.63 11.73 -18.29
CA SER A 372 22.08 10.90 -19.41
C SER A 372 20.95 9.97 -19.87
N GLU A 373 21.02 9.52 -21.12
CA GLU A 373 20.11 8.48 -21.60
C GLU A 373 20.37 7.14 -20.88
N PRO A 374 19.32 6.32 -20.63
CA PRO A 374 19.47 4.98 -20.09
C PRO A 374 20.36 4.11 -20.97
N VAL A 375 21.16 3.25 -20.34
CA VAL A 375 22.06 2.33 -21.05
C VAL A 375 21.44 0.94 -21.05
N ALA A 376 21.47 0.27 -22.20
CA ALA A 376 21.10 -1.14 -22.27
C ALA A 376 22.10 -1.97 -21.44
N TYR A 377 21.61 -2.65 -20.40
CA TYR A 377 22.40 -3.56 -19.59
C TYR A 377 21.66 -4.89 -19.40
N THR A 378 22.41 -5.93 -19.06
CA THR A 378 21.85 -7.22 -18.66
C THR A 378 21.88 -7.27 -17.15
N ALA A 379 20.72 -7.32 -16.52
CA ALA A 379 20.65 -7.40 -15.07
C ALA A 379 21.12 -8.77 -14.57
N ALA A 380 21.86 -8.78 -13.47
CA ALA A 380 22.29 -10.02 -12.84
C ALA A 380 21.10 -10.79 -12.24
N GLU A 381 21.20 -12.11 -12.19
CA GLU A 381 20.21 -12.99 -11.55
C GLU A 381 20.34 -12.94 -10.01
N LEU A 382 20.04 -11.77 -9.44
CA LEU A 382 20.01 -11.54 -8.00
C LEU A 382 18.56 -11.59 -7.50
N ASP A 383 18.32 -12.41 -6.48
CA ASP A 383 17.05 -12.44 -5.76
C ASP A 383 16.75 -11.08 -5.12
N SER A 384 15.49 -10.70 -5.04
CA SER A 384 15.07 -9.52 -4.27
C SER A 384 14.94 -9.86 -2.79
N LEU A 385 15.20 -8.88 -1.92
CA LEU A 385 15.50 -9.10 -0.50
C LEU A 385 14.68 -8.16 0.39
N PRO A 386 13.56 -8.62 0.99
CA PRO A 386 12.94 -7.88 2.08
C PRO A 386 13.95 -7.68 3.21
N THR A 387 14.15 -6.44 3.64
CA THR A 387 15.27 -6.07 4.52
C THR A 387 14.78 -5.17 5.65
N ILE A 388 15.34 -5.35 6.85
CA ILE A 388 15.02 -4.58 8.05
C ILE A 388 16.24 -3.78 8.51
N PHE A 389 16.10 -2.46 8.57
CA PHE A 389 17.14 -1.55 9.08
C PHE A 389 16.69 -0.90 10.39
N ALA A 390 17.63 -0.73 11.33
CA ALA A 390 17.46 0.16 12.47
C ALA A 390 18.19 1.48 12.21
N VAL A 391 17.51 2.57 12.53
CA VAL A 391 18.05 3.93 12.48
C VAL A 391 18.11 4.49 13.90
N ASP A 392 19.27 5.03 14.26
CA ASP A 392 19.49 5.74 15.52
C ASP A 392 20.04 7.13 15.20
N LEU A 393 19.18 8.15 15.25
CA LEU A 393 19.57 9.53 14.95
C LEU A 393 20.35 10.19 16.09
N ASN A 394 20.29 9.64 17.31
CA ASN A 394 21.13 10.13 18.41
C ASN A 394 22.61 9.85 18.13
N GLU A 395 22.89 8.66 17.57
CA GLU A 395 24.24 8.24 17.19
C GLU A 395 24.56 8.52 15.72
N LYS A 396 23.57 8.97 14.94
CA LYS A 396 23.64 9.14 13.47
C LYS A 396 24.11 7.88 12.76
N THR A 397 23.47 6.76 13.11
CA THR A 397 23.83 5.45 12.56
C THR A 397 22.65 4.72 11.95
N VAL A 398 22.98 3.86 10.97
CA VAL A 398 22.09 2.84 10.43
C VAL A 398 22.74 1.46 10.57
N GLN A 399 21.93 0.43 10.77
CA GLN A 399 22.39 -0.95 10.72
C GLN A 399 21.32 -1.89 10.18
N ARG A 400 21.75 -2.96 9.52
CA ARG A 400 20.88 -4.05 9.11
C ARG A 400 20.61 -4.96 10.30
N LEU A 401 19.33 -5.13 10.63
CA LEU A 401 18.87 -6.08 11.65
C LEU A 401 18.61 -7.44 11.06
N ASP A 402 17.88 -7.49 9.94
CA ASP A 402 17.49 -8.72 9.27
C ASP A 402 17.39 -8.53 7.75
N GLN A 403 17.44 -9.66 7.06
CA GLN A 403 17.22 -9.77 5.63
C GLN A 403 16.62 -11.12 5.32
N PHE A 404 15.56 -11.10 4.53
CA PHE A 404 14.79 -12.27 4.18
C PHE A 404 15.05 -12.69 2.73
N THR A 405 14.97 -13.99 2.47
CA THR A 405 15.30 -14.60 1.18
C THR A 405 14.18 -15.49 0.69
N PHE A 406 13.89 -15.39 -0.61
CA PHE A 406 12.92 -16.21 -1.33
C PHE A 406 13.61 -16.71 -2.61
N PRO A 407 14.26 -17.88 -2.57
CA PRO A 407 15.14 -18.31 -3.65
C PRO A 407 14.44 -18.33 -5.03
N GLY A 408 15.05 -17.64 -6.00
CA GLY A 408 14.52 -17.53 -7.36
C GLY A 408 13.31 -16.60 -7.48
N GLN A 409 13.05 -15.73 -6.51
CA GLN A 409 12.04 -14.67 -6.60
C GLN A 409 12.71 -13.32 -6.77
N ARG A 410 12.29 -12.59 -7.81
CA ARG A 410 12.95 -11.35 -8.23
C ARG A 410 11.93 -10.35 -8.72
N SER A 411 12.08 -9.10 -8.35
CA SER A 411 11.31 -8.01 -8.95
C SER A 411 12.19 -6.80 -9.09
N GLU A 412 12.60 -6.48 -10.32
CA GLU A 412 13.46 -5.33 -10.59
C GLU A 412 12.77 -3.99 -10.32
N LEU A 413 11.44 -3.98 -10.37
CA LEU A 413 10.58 -2.81 -10.18
C LEU A 413 9.47 -3.16 -9.18
N THR A 414 8.78 -2.12 -8.71
CA THR A 414 7.59 -2.22 -7.86
C THR A 414 7.84 -3.08 -6.61
N SER A 415 6.83 -3.80 -6.12
CA SER A 415 6.88 -4.71 -4.98
C SER A 415 6.74 -4.03 -3.63
N SER A 416 6.48 -4.85 -2.62
CA SER A 416 6.30 -4.36 -1.26
C SER A 416 6.59 -5.41 -0.20
N VAL A 417 6.97 -4.92 0.97
CA VAL A 417 6.92 -5.66 2.23
C VAL A 417 6.02 -4.89 3.20
N PHE A 418 5.16 -5.59 3.92
CA PHE A 418 4.29 -5.01 4.95
C PHE A 418 4.26 -5.92 6.17
N GLU A 419 4.08 -5.32 7.34
CA GLU A 419 3.74 -6.07 8.55
C GLU A 419 2.39 -6.80 8.40
N ALA A 420 2.30 -7.98 9.00
CA ALA A 420 1.11 -8.81 9.08
C ALA A 420 1.01 -9.39 10.50
N GLY A 421 0.58 -8.54 11.44
CA GLY A 421 0.63 -8.85 12.88
C GLY A 421 2.09 -8.95 13.36
N GLU A 422 2.44 -10.03 14.03
CA GLU A 422 3.82 -10.33 14.46
C GLU A 422 4.73 -10.82 13.30
N ASN A 423 4.18 -10.96 12.09
CA ASN A 423 4.85 -11.51 10.91
C ASN A 423 4.97 -10.44 9.81
N TYR A 424 5.45 -10.86 8.64
CA TYR A 424 5.49 -10.02 7.45
C TYR A 424 4.79 -10.71 6.28
N CYS A 425 4.37 -9.88 5.33
CA CYS A 425 4.04 -10.33 3.99
C CYS A 425 4.86 -9.58 2.95
N VAL A 426 5.17 -10.27 1.86
CA VAL A 426 5.92 -9.72 0.73
C VAL A 426 5.20 -10.03 -0.57
N TYR A 427 5.16 -9.05 -1.46
CA TYR A 427 4.61 -9.18 -2.80
C TYR A 427 5.69 -8.82 -3.82
N PHE A 428 5.98 -9.74 -4.73
CA PHE A 428 6.90 -9.55 -5.85
C PHE A 428 6.07 -9.16 -7.08
N GLY A 429 6.07 -7.88 -7.41
CA GLY A 429 5.17 -7.33 -8.42
C GLY A 429 5.43 -7.82 -9.84
N ALA A 430 6.71 -7.99 -10.23
CA ALA A 430 7.07 -8.52 -11.55
C ALA A 430 6.76 -10.02 -11.69
N GLU A 431 6.90 -10.79 -10.61
CA GLU A 431 6.66 -12.25 -10.59
C GLU A 431 5.21 -12.61 -10.27
N GLN A 432 4.39 -11.64 -9.85
CA GLN A 432 3.01 -11.85 -9.44
C GLN A 432 2.90 -12.95 -8.37
N SER A 433 3.79 -12.89 -7.38
CA SER A 433 3.85 -13.83 -6.27
C SER A 433 3.77 -13.12 -4.93
N PHE A 434 3.17 -13.79 -3.95
CA PHE A 434 2.93 -13.27 -2.61
C PHE A 434 3.30 -14.32 -1.58
N PHE A 435 3.90 -13.90 -0.48
CA PHE A 435 4.28 -14.77 0.62
C PHE A 435 3.95 -14.14 1.96
N VAL A 436 3.60 -14.98 2.93
CA VAL A 436 3.55 -14.61 4.34
C VAL A 436 4.58 -15.44 5.10
N PHE A 437 5.39 -14.79 5.92
CA PHE A 437 6.55 -15.38 6.56
C PHE A 437 6.78 -14.78 7.94
N ASP A 438 7.33 -15.58 8.85
CA ASP A 438 7.71 -15.12 10.18
C ASP A 438 9.09 -14.45 10.18
N THR A 439 9.46 -13.92 11.35
CA THR A 439 10.74 -13.23 11.51
C THR A 439 11.96 -14.13 11.48
N ASP A 440 11.79 -15.46 11.42
CA ASP A 440 12.85 -16.45 11.27
C ASP A 440 12.96 -16.93 9.80
N ASN A 441 12.28 -16.23 8.87
CA ASN A 441 12.19 -16.56 7.44
C ASN A 441 11.43 -17.88 7.16
N THR A 442 10.56 -18.33 8.06
CA THR A 442 9.67 -19.46 7.77
C THR A 442 8.46 -18.98 7.00
N THR A 443 8.34 -19.41 5.74
CA THR A 443 7.17 -19.13 4.90
C THR A 443 6.00 -20.02 5.29
N GLY A 444 4.87 -19.42 5.65
CA GLY A 444 3.64 -20.15 5.97
C GLY A 444 2.56 -20.09 4.90
N VAL A 445 2.59 -19.08 4.02
CA VAL A 445 1.66 -18.96 2.88
C VAL A 445 2.42 -18.57 1.63
N SER A 446 2.04 -19.13 0.48
CA SER A 446 2.45 -18.61 -0.84
C SER A 446 1.32 -18.60 -1.86
N ILE A 447 1.34 -17.60 -2.72
CA ILE A 447 0.42 -17.43 -3.85
C ILE A 447 1.28 -17.10 -5.07
N PHE A 448 0.94 -17.68 -6.22
CA PHE A 448 1.64 -17.45 -7.48
C PHE A 448 0.63 -17.16 -8.58
N ALA A 449 1.08 -16.55 -9.67
CA ALA A 449 0.25 -16.22 -10.84
C ALA A 449 -1.00 -15.44 -10.42
N ILE A 450 -0.79 -14.41 -9.58
CA ILE A 450 -1.86 -13.60 -8.99
C ILE A 450 -2.63 -12.83 -10.04
N ASP A 451 -1.94 -12.26 -11.03
CA ASP A 451 -2.54 -11.56 -12.16
C ASP A 451 -1.64 -11.69 -13.41
N THR A 452 -2.09 -11.13 -14.52
CA THR A 452 -1.30 -10.98 -15.75
C THR A 452 -0.62 -9.61 -15.78
N GLY A 453 0.67 -9.57 -16.09
CA GLY A 453 1.43 -8.32 -16.22
C GLY A 453 2.12 -7.87 -14.93
N LEU A 454 2.58 -6.61 -14.91
CA LEU A 454 3.33 -6.05 -13.79
C LEU A 454 2.38 -5.62 -12.67
N GLY A 455 2.55 -6.22 -11.50
CA GLY A 455 1.85 -5.79 -10.29
C GLY A 455 2.64 -4.72 -9.55
N TYR A 456 1.96 -3.89 -8.76
CA TYR A 456 2.61 -2.84 -8.00
C TYR A 456 2.86 -3.24 -6.54
N ARG A 457 1.82 -3.25 -5.69
CA ARG A 457 1.90 -3.69 -4.30
C ARG A 457 0.83 -4.74 -3.98
N GLY A 458 1.08 -5.48 -2.91
CA GLY A 458 0.13 -6.44 -2.35
C GLY A 458 0.35 -6.60 -0.85
N ARG A 459 -0.72 -6.62 -0.06
CA ARG A 459 -0.66 -6.86 1.40
C ARG A 459 -1.94 -7.45 1.93
N ILE A 460 -1.91 -7.86 3.20
CA ILE A 460 -3.12 -8.28 3.91
C ILE A 460 -3.78 -7.05 4.52
N PHE A 461 -5.08 -6.86 4.24
CA PHE A 461 -5.94 -5.99 5.04
C PHE A 461 -6.60 -6.86 6.10
N SER A 462 -6.32 -6.57 7.37
CA SER A 462 -6.96 -7.25 8.48
C SER A 462 -8.48 -7.03 8.48
N TYR A 463 -9.23 -7.90 9.14
CA TYR A 463 -10.68 -7.70 9.26
C TYR A 463 -11.03 -6.42 10.00
N ASP A 464 -10.20 -5.97 10.94
CA ASP A 464 -10.45 -4.71 11.66
C ASP A 464 -10.25 -3.49 10.75
N GLU A 465 -9.19 -3.50 9.94
CA GLU A 465 -9.00 -2.53 8.85
C GLU A 465 -10.19 -2.54 7.88
N LEU A 466 -10.58 -3.71 7.37
CA LEU A 466 -11.72 -3.84 6.44
C LEU A 466 -13.04 -3.34 7.03
N ARG A 467 -13.28 -3.60 8.32
CA ARG A 467 -14.48 -3.12 9.04
C ARG A 467 -14.46 -1.63 9.28
N SER A 468 -13.28 -1.02 9.44
CA SER A 468 -13.15 0.44 9.60
C SER A 468 -13.59 1.20 8.34
N LEU A 469 -13.47 0.57 7.17
CA LEU A 469 -13.81 1.15 5.86
C LEU A 469 -15.30 1.08 5.51
N ILE A 470 -16.16 0.67 6.44
CA ILE A 470 -17.62 0.51 6.27
C ILE A 470 -18.31 1.67 6.95
#